data_AF-F0FYF6-F1
#
_entry.id   AF-F0FYF6-F1
#
_cell.length_a   1.000
_cell.length_b   1.000
_cell.length_c   1.000
_cell.angle_alpha   90.00
_cell.angle_beta   90.00
_cell.angle_gamma   90.00
#
_symmetry.space_group_name_H-M   'P 1'
#
loop_
_entity.id
_entity.type
_entity.pdbx_description
1 polymer ?
#
loop_
_entity_poly.entity_id
_entity_poly.type
_entity_poly.pdbx_seq_one_letter_code
_entity_poly.pdbx_strand_id
1 'polypeptide(L)'
;TAAATGGAPAEVDIASQDIQVTGNGTPALAGYLQISGDALDSLNAGSLLIGGTRTSTTKGVTITPIANSVVVSNDGNTSLKGPEILLVTKADASGTDPNAANGLRVDAGASIAAEGDYPAAKDQPIAITGDGALLRVSNGAMAPLTRTGGTGAGLLTVGVGATLAGGQALTLDSSGNLKVDPSAVLSAKAITADGSAITFTNAGGAAAANLPGFVIDPAGLAQFANAQQVTLRSYGAIGFVGDVNATLGNSVDLSAGTFTSDGGHVTLNAPLIAFTNEMGATPGTATAGNGTLTINAKEIDFGAGT
;
A
#
# COMPACT_ATOMS: atom_id res chain seq x y z
N THR A 1 -18.74 -16.81 9.64
CA THR A 1 -19.22 -18.19 9.41
C THR A 1 -18.19 -18.95 8.60
N ALA A 2 -17.70 -20.10 9.06
CA ALA A 2 -16.75 -20.89 8.27
C ALA A 2 -17.47 -21.58 7.10
N ALA A 3 -16.89 -21.54 5.90
CA ALA A 3 -17.43 -22.29 4.78
C ALA A 3 -17.32 -23.80 5.05
N ALA A 4 -18.28 -24.58 4.54
CA ALA A 4 -18.13 -26.03 4.50
C ALA A 4 -16.87 -26.40 3.68
N THR A 5 -16.33 -27.61 3.85
CA THR A 5 -15.19 -28.08 3.06
C THR A 5 -15.47 -27.93 1.56
N GLY A 6 -14.68 -27.08 0.88
CA GLY A 6 -14.84 -26.74 -0.55
C GLY A 6 -15.80 -25.57 -0.86
N GLY A 7 -16.47 -25.00 0.14
CA GLY A 7 -17.29 -23.80 0.00
C GLY A 7 -16.43 -22.53 -0.06
N ALA A 8 -16.89 -21.53 -0.81
CA ALA A 8 -16.23 -20.22 -0.82
C ALA A 8 -16.45 -19.53 0.54
N PRO A 9 -15.41 -18.90 1.12
CA PRO A 9 -15.61 -18.09 2.31
C PRO A 9 -16.56 -16.93 2.03
N ALA A 10 -17.21 -16.42 3.08
CA ALA A 10 -18.06 -15.24 2.95
C ALA A 10 -17.24 -14.02 2.54
N GLU A 11 -17.74 -13.27 1.56
CA GLU A 11 -17.24 -11.97 1.15
C GLU A 11 -18.21 -10.91 1.69
N VAL A 12 -17.68 -9.93 2.42
CA VAL A 12 -18.47 -8.82 2.96
C VAL A 12 -17.94 -7.51 2.38
N ASP A 13 -18.86 -6.70 1.87
CA ASP A 13 -18.59 -5.34 1.39
C ASP A 13 -19.37 -4.36 2.26
N ILE A 14 -18.67 -3.34 2.74
CA ILE A 14 -19.27 -2.26 3.52
C ILE A 14 -18.93 -0.93 2.83
N ALA A 15 -19.95 -0.17 2.50
CA ALA A 15 -19.79 1.11 1.83
C ALA A 15 -20.62 2.21 2.50
N SER A 16 -19.99 3.36 2.66
CA SER A 16 -20.55 4.64 3.10
C SER A 16 -19.64 5.73 2.52
N GLN A 17 -20.06 6.99 2.54
CA GLN A 17 -19.20 8.10 2.14
C GLN A 17 -17.98 8.22 3.06
N ASP A 18 -18.19 8.11 4.37
CA ASP A 18 -17.14 8.14 5.38
C ASP A 18 -17.30 6.96 6.34
N ILE A 19 -16.22 6.21 6.57
CA ILE A 19 -16.20 5.04 7.46
C ILE A 19 -15.05 5.15 8.45
N GLN A 20 -15.34 4.92 9.73
CA GLN A 20 -14.33 4.81 10.78
C GLN A 20 -14.40 3.40 11.38
N VAL A 21 -13.29 2.68 11.31
CA VAL A 21 -13.10 1.43 12.06
C VAL A 21 -12.51 1.77 13.42
N THR A 22 -13.23 1.47 14.49
CA THR A 22 -12.84 1.86 15.85
C THR A 22 -12.36 0.67 16.68
N GLY A 23 -11.40 0.95 17.56
CA GLY A 23 -11.08 0.10 18.70
C GLY A 23 -11.98 0.40 19.90
N ASN A 24 -11.77 -0.34 20.99
CA ASN A 24 -12.54 -0.16 22.22
C ASN A 24 -12.25 1.20 22.86
N GLY A 25 -13.27 2.05 22.99
CA GLY A 25 -13.17 3.37 23.62
C GLY A 25 -12.68 4.50 22.71
N THR A 26 -12.42 4.24 21.43
CA THR A 26 -12.05 5.29 20.47
C THR A 26 -13.23 6.24 20.22
N PRO A 27 -13.03 7.58 20.31
CA PRO A 27 -14.07 8.53 20.00
C PRO A 27 -14.53 8.48 18.53
N ALA A 28 -15.84 8.62 18.38
CA ALA A 28 -16.52 8.88 17.13
C ALA A 28 -15.95 10.09 16.37
N LEU A 29 -15.57 9.91 15.11
CA LEU A 29 -15.37 11.03 14.19
C LEU A 29 -16.73 11.55 13.70
N ALA A 30 -16.88 12.88 13.64
CA ALA A 30 -18.10 13.51 13.17
C ALA A 30 -18.33 13.25 11.68
N GLY A 31 -19.54 12.82 11.32
CA GLY A 31 -19.91 12.49 9.93
C GLY A 31 -19.54 11.07 9.47
N TYR A 32 -18.87 10.27 10.31
CA TYR A 32 -18.45 8.92 9.96
C TYR A 32 -19.48 7.86 10.36
N LEU A 33 -19.67 6.87 9.48
CA LEU A 33 -20.21 5.57 9.88
C LEU A 33 -19.16 4.86 10.74
N GLN A 34 -19.48 4.65 12.00
CA GLN A 34 -18.59 3.93 12.92
C GLN A 34 -18.92 2.45 12.95
N ILE A 35 -17.86 1.65 12.92
CA ILE A 35 -17.94 0.20 13.01
C ILE A 35 -16.77 -0.26 13.87
N SER A 36 -17.03 -1.08 14.90
CA SER A 36 -15.94 -1.61 15.70
C SER A 36 -15.17 -2.70 14.95
N GLY A 37 -13.85 -2.77 15.16
CA GLY A 37 -13.01 -3.86 14.67
C GLY A 37 -13.53 -5.22 15.13
N ASP A 38 -13.85 -5.35 16.42
CA ASP A 38 -14.40 -6.58 17.00
C ASP A 38 -15.70 -7.04 16.31
N ALA A 39 -16.57 -6.10 15.90
CA ALA A 39 -17.78 -6.45 15.18
C ALA A 39 -17.47 -6.94 13.76
N LEU A 40 -16.51 -6.33 13.06
CA LEU A 40 -16.07 -6.77 11.74
C LEU A 40 -15.43 -8.16 11.80
N ASP A 41 -14.55 -8.39 12.77
CA ASP A 41 -13.93 -9.69 13.01
C ASP A 41 -14.99 -10.77 13.29
N SER A 42 -16.04 -10.43 14.04
CA SER A 42 -17.13 -11.36 14.38
C SER A 42 -17.97 -11.83 13.19
N LEU A 43 -17.95 -11.09 12.06
CA LEU A 43 -18.58 -11.53 10.81
C LEU A 43 -17.94 -12.83 10.32
N ASN A 44 -16.65 -13.01 10.62
CA ASN A 44 -15.84 -14.14 10.17
C ASN A 44 -16.01 -14.32 8.65
N ALA A 45 -15.85 -13.21 7.94
CA ALA A 45 -15.72 -13.16 6.49
C ALA A 45 -14.32 -13.67 6.11
N GLY A 46 -14.20 -14.40 5.01
CA GLY A 46 -12.86 -14.71 4.47
C GLY A 46 -12.30 -13.60 3.61
N SER A 47 -13.13 -12.62 3.21
CA SER A 47 -12.64 -11.36 2.66
C SER A 47 -13.57 -10.21 3.03
N LEU A 48 -12.98 -9.16 3.61
CA LEU A 48 -13.66 -7.93 4.00
C LEU A 48 -13.22 -6.78 3.10
N LEU A 49 -14.16 -6.12 2.43
CA LEU A 49 -13.94 -4.86 1.72
C LEU A 49 -14.65 -3.73 2.46
N ILE A 50 -13.93 -2.67 2.78
CA ILE A 50 -14.45 -1.46 3.41
C ILE A 50 -14.21 -0.27 2.49
N GLY A 51 -15.27 0.51 2.24
CA GLY A 51 -15.24 1.73 1.46
C GLY A 51 -15.65 1.58 -0.01
N GLY A 52 -16.17 0.42 -0.42
CA GLY A 52 -16.61 0.19 -1.80
C GLY A 52 -17.36 -1.12 -1.97
N THR A 53 -17.60 -1.50 -3.22
CA THR A 53 -18.20 -2.80 -3.59
C THR A 53 -17.31 -3.56 -4.57
N ARG A 54 -17.34 -4.90 -4.50
CA ARG A 54 -16.63 -5.79 -5.43
C ARG A 54 -17.59 -6.41 -6.44
N THR A 55 -17.13 -6.57 -7.67
CA THR A 55 -17.83 -7.30 -8.73
C THR A 55 -16.86 -8.27 -9.38
N SER A 56 -17.21 -9.55 -9.38
CA SER A 56 -16.42 -10.57 -10.10
C SER A 56 -16.64 -10.43 -11.61
N THR A 57 -15.54 -10.53 -12.36
CA THR A 57 -15.52 -10.48 -13.82
C THR A 57 -14.67 -11.63 -14.37
N THR A 58 -14.64 -11.81 -15.69
CA THR A 58 -13.76 -12.79 -16.32
C THR A 58 -12.27 -12.43 -16.24
N LYS A 59 -11.93 -11.19 -15.86
CA LYS A 59 -10.55 -10.70 -15.74
C LYS A 59 -10.06 -10.60 -14.29
N GLY A 60 -10.89 -10.99 -13.32
CA GLY A 60 -10.64 -10.81 -11.90
C GLY A 60 -11.75 -9.99 -11.23
N VAL A 61 -11.41 -9.26 -10.18
CA VAL A 61 -12.35 -8.49 -9.37
C VAL A 61 -12.24 -7.00 -9.71
N THR A 62 -13.37 -6.37 -10.01
CA THR A 62 -13.47 -4.91 -10.08
C THR A 62 -13.96 -4.39 -8.74
N ILE A 63 -13.23 -3.44 -8.15
CA ILE A 63 -13.66 -2.71 -6.96
C ILE A 63 -14.13 -1.32 -7.40
N THR A 64 -15.35 -0.97 -7.00
CA THR A 64 -15.90 0.39 -7.17
C THR A 64 -15.83 1.10 -5.82
N PRO A 65 -14.88 2.03 -5.62
CA PRO A 65 -14.80 2.78 -4.38
C PRO A 65 -16.00 3.73 -4.25
N ILE A 66 -16.52 3.85 -3.04
CA ILE A 66 -17.64 4.72 -2.67
C ILE A 66 -17.20 5.72 -1.61
N ALA A 67 -16.36 5.29 -0.65
CA ALA A 67 -15.90 6.12 0.43
C ALA A 67 -14.93 7.20 -0.07
N ASN A 68 -15.15 8.44 0.38
CA ASN A 68 -14.17 9.51 0.31
C ASN A 68 -13.14 9.38 1.44
N SER A 69 -13.57 8.86 2.59
CA SER A 69 -12.72 8.63 3.76
C SER A 69 -12.93 7.26 4.38
N VAL A 70 -11.83 6.56 4.64
CA VAL A 70 -11.79 5.38 5.51
C VAL A 70 -10.69 5.60 6.54
N VAL A 71 -11.06 5.64 7.81
CA VAL A 71 -10.13 5.83 8.92
C VAL A 71 -10.10 4.58 9.79
N VAL A 72 -8.92 4.02 10.06
CA VAL A 72 -8.73 2.94 11.03
C VAL A 72 -8.14 3.54 12.30
N SER A 73 -8.96 3.60 13.34
CA SER A 73 -8.66 4.19 14.66
C SER A 73 -8.74 3.14 15.78
N ASN A 74 -8.30 1.91 15.49
CA ASN A 74 -8.13 0.87 16.50
C ASN A 74 -6.73 0.92 17.11
N ASP A 75 -6.36 -0.12 17.86
CA ASP A 75 -5.03 -0.29 18.42
C ASP A 75 -4.55 -1.75 18.31
N GLY A 76 -3.35 -2.04 18.81
CA GLY A 76 -2.83 -3.41 18.87
C GLY A 76 -3.70 -4.40 19.64
N ASN A 77 -4.49 -3.94 20.61
CA ASN A 77 -5.39 -4.79 21.42
C ASN A 77 -6.70 -5.12 20.68
N THR A 78 -7.10 -4.27 19.74
CA THR A 78 -8.34 -4.35 18.95
C THR A 78 -8.03 -4.39 17.45
N SER A 79 -6.94 -5.09 17.12
CA SER A 79 -6.46 -5.24 15.73
C SER A 79 -7.59 -5.74 14.83
N LEU A 80 -7.75 -5.12 13.66
CA LEU A 80 -8.71 -5.56 12.63
C LEU A 80 -8.12 -6.79 11.94
N LYS A 81 -8.86 -7.90 11.95
CA LYS A 81 -8.34 -9.22 11.57
C LYS A 81 -9.25 -9.92 10.57
N GLY A 82 -8.63 -10.63 9.65
CA GLY A 82 -9.33 -11.51 8.72
C GLY A 82 -8.40 -12.10 7.67
N PRO A 83 -8.83 -13.13 6.91
CA PRO A 83 -7.93 -13.76 5.94
C PRO A 83 -7.54 -12.82 4.81
N GLU A 84 -8.44 -11.91 4.44
CA GLU A 84 -8.18 -10.78 3.56
C GLU A 84 -8.99 -9.56 4.01
N ILE A 85 -8.32 -8.41 4.09
CA ILE A 85 -8.91 -7.12 4.37
C ILE A 85 -8.47 -6.17 3.25
N LEU A 86 -9.45 -5.53 2.60
CA LEU A 86 -9.25 -4.45 1.64
C LEU A 86 -9.94 -3.20 2.15
N LEU A 87 -9.20 -2.09 2.24
CA LEU A 87 -9.74 -0.77 2.51
C LEU A 87 -9.56 0.08 1.26
N VAL A 88 -10.62 0.73 0.79
CA VAL A 88 -10.60 1.47 -0.46
C VAL A 88 -11.27 2.82 -0.31
N THR A 89 -10.72 3.83 -0.98
CA THR A 89 -11.32 5.17 -1.10
C THR A 89 -11.27 5.66 -2.53
N LYS A 90 -12.13 6.64 -2.85
CA LYS A 90 -12.00 7.52 -4.02
C LYS A 90 -11.62 8.93 -3.58
N ALA A 91 -11.01 9.69 -4.47
CA ALA A 91 -10.87 11.14 -4.28
C ALA A 91 -12.24 11.84 -4.40
N ASP A 92 -12.45 12.89 -3.61
CA ASP A 92 -13.65 13.72 -3.69
C ASP A 92 -13.50 14.82 -4.74
N ALA A 93 -13.84 14.51 -5.99
CA ALA A 93 -13.71 15.46 -7.09
C ALA A 93 -14.60 16.72 -6.95
N SER A 94 -15.69 16.64 -6.18
CA SER A 94 -16.56 17.80 -5.92
C SER A 94 -16.01 18.74 -4.85
N GLY A 95 -15.06 18.29 -4.01
CA GLY A 95 -14.53 19.06 -2.88
C GLY A 95 -15.59 19.47 -1.86
N THR A 96 -16.70 18.74 -1.81
CA THR A 96 -17.87 19.05 -0.96
C THR A 96 -17.82 18.33 0.37
N ASP A 97 -17.08 17.23 0.43
CA ASP A 97 -16.95 16.44 1.63
C ASP A 97 -15.75 16.89 2.47
N PRO A 98 -15.97 17.47 3.67
CA PRO A 98 -14.87 17.92 4.52
C PRO A 98 -13.99 16.78 5.04
N ASN A 99 -14.49 15.55 5.07
CA ASN A 99 -13.76 14.38 5.57
C ASN A 99 -12.85 13.75 4.51
N ALA A 100 -13.08 14.02 3.23
CA ALA A 100 -12.31 13.48 2.11
C ALA A 100 -10.80 13.80 2.18
N ALA A 101 -10.43 14.87 2.88
CA ALA A 101 -9.03 15.23 3.12
C ALA A 101 -8.25 14.15 3.91
N ASN A 102 -8.93 13.22 4.57
CA ASN A 102 -8.29 12.08 5.24
C ASN A 102 -7.93 10.95 4.27
N GLY A 103 -8.65 10.82 3.14
CA GLY A 103 -8.48 9.70 2.22
C GLY A 103 -8.56 8.36 2.95
N LEU A 104 -7.62 7.46 2.67
CA LEU A 104 -7.42 6.25 3.45
C LEU A 104 -6.38 6.51 4.55
N ARG A 105 -6.78 6.44 5.82
CA ARG A 105 -5.93 6.77 6.97
C ARG A 105 -5.90 5.64 7.98
N VAL A 106 -4.69 5.18 8.30
CA VAL A 106 -4.44 4.28 9.44
C VAL A 106 -3.83 5.13 10.54
N ASP A 107 -4.54 5.29 11.66
CA ASP A 107 -4.11 6.15 12.76
C ASP A 107 -2.87 5.60 13.48
N ALA A 108 -2.24 6.44 14.30
CA ALA A 108 -1.10 6.03 15.10
C ALA A 108 -1.44 4.85 16.03
N GLY A 109 -0.59 3.82 16.04
CA GLY A 109 -0.78 2.61 16.83
C GLY A 109 -1.89 1.66 16.34
N ALA A 110 -2.62 2.02 15.27
CA ALA A 110 -3.64 1.16 14.69
C ALA A 110 -3.02 -0.11 14.10
N SER A 111 -3.79 -1.20 14.06
CA SER A 111 -3.29 -2.51 13.69
C SER A 111 -4.27 -3.24 12.77
N ILE A 112 -3.74 -3.75 11.65
CA ILE A 112 -4.46 -4.56 10.67
C ILE A 112 -3.62 -5.80 10.38
N ALA A 113 -4.21 -6.99 10.52
CA ALA A 113 -3.49 -8.25 10.38
C ALA A 113 -4.25 -9.29 9.57
N ALA A 114 -3.53 -9.95 8.66
CA ALA A 114 -4.03 -11.12 7.96
C ALA A 114 -4.06 -12.30 8.93
N GLU A 115 -5.24 -12.84 9.21
CA GLU A 115 -5.44 -13.96 10.12
C GLU A 115 -6.46 -14.95 9.56
N GLY A 116 -6.16 -16.25 9.65
CA GLY A 116 -6.99 -17.33 9.10
C GLY A 116 -6.65 -17.68 7.65
N ASP A 117 -7.34 -18.69 7.12
CA ASP A 117 -7.03 -19.27 5.82
C ASP A 117 -7.68 -18.50 4.66
N TYR A 118 -6.89 -18.23 3.62
CA TYR A 118 -7.38 -17.65 2.36
C TYR A 118 -7.19 -18.66 1.22
N PRO A 119 -8.24 -19.06 0.49
CA PRO A 119 -8.14 -20.06 -0.56
C PRO A 119 -7.49 -19.49 -1.82
N ALA A 120 -6.43 -20.13 -2.32
CA ALA A 120 -5.68 -19.68 -3.50
C ALA A 120 -6.54 -19.43 -4.76
N ALA A 121 -7.67 -20.13 -4.91
CA ALA A 121 -8.61 -19.89 -6.02
C ALA A 121 -9.22 -18.47 -6.03
N LYS A 122 -9.17 -17.77 -4.90
CA LYS A 122 -9.63 -16.39 -4.73
C LYS A 122 -8.53 -15.35 -4.95
N ASP A 123 -7.30 -15.77 -5.24
CA ASP A 123 -6.24 -14.86 -5.69
C ASP A 123 -6.54 -14.42 -7.13
N GLN A 124 -7.16 -13.25 -7.28
CA GLN A 124 -7.61 -12.71 -8.55
C GLN A 124 -7.08 -11.29 -8.76
N PRO A 125 -6.74 -10.88 -9.99
CA PRO A 125 -6.37 -9.50 -10.28
C PRO A 125 -7.45 -8.51 -9.83
N ILE A 126 -7.03 -7.34 -9.35
CA ILE A 126 -7.90 -6.27 -8.87
C ILE A 126 -7.87 -5.12 -9.87
N ALA A 127 -9.04 -4.61 -10.25
CA ALA A 127 -9.17 -3.44 -11.11
C ALA A 127 -9.93 -2.32 -10.38
N ILE A 128 -9.40 -1.10 -10.41
CA ILE A 128 -10.01 0.11 -9.86
C ILE A 128 -9.95 1.22 -10.92
N THR A 129 -10.98 2.08 -10.94
CA THR A 129 -11.01 3.26 -11.81
C THR A 129 -11.02 4.55 -10.97
N GLY A 130 -10.31 5.56 -11.45
CA GLY A 130 -10.24 6.88 -10.85
C GLY A 130 -9.19 7.03 -9.76
N ASP A 131 -9.16 8.22 -9.18
CA ASP A 131 -8.28 8.56 -8.06
C ASP A 131 -8.77 8.01 -6.73
N GLY A 132 -7.84 7.68 -5.85
CA GLY A 132 -8.13 7.13 -4.53
C GLY A 132 -6.98 6.30 -3.98
N ALA A 133 -7.26 5.49 -2.97
CA ALA A 133 -6.29 4.59 -2.36
C ALA A 133 -6.88 3.19 -2.15
N LEU A 134 -5.99 2.19 -2.06
CA LEU A 134 -6.29 0.82 -1.66
C LEU A 134 -5.22 0.37 -0.67
N LEU A 135 -5.64 -0.20 0.47
CA LEU A 135 -4.78 -0.99 1.35
C LEU A 135 -5.31 -2.42 1.35
N ARG A 136 -4.44 -3.40 1.06
CA ARG A 136 -4.77 -4.82 1.15
C ARG A 136 -3.80 -5.53 2.10
N VAL A 137 -4.35 -6.30 3.03
CA VAL A 137 -3.65 -7.20 3.94
C VAL A 137 -4.25 -8.60 3.73
N SER A 138 -3.45 -9.60 3.35
CA SER A 138 -4.00 -10.89 2.93
C SER A 138 -3.08 -12.11 3.10
N ASN A 139 -3.66 -13.22 3.58
CA ASN A 139 -3.03 -14.54 3.53
C ASN A 139 -3.14 -15.22 2.15
N GLY A 140 -3.70 -14.55 1.15
CA GLY A 140 -3.63 -14.94 -0.26
C GLY A 140 -2.32 -14.53 -0.93
N ALA A 141 -2.10 -15.00 -2.15
CA ALA A 141 -0.99 -14.52 -2.97
C ALA A 141 -1.11 -13.00 -3.27
N MET A 142 -0.01 -12.41 -3.73
CA MET A 142 -0.03 -11.04 -4.24
C MET A 142 -0.98 -10.96 -5.44
N ALA A 143 -2.00 -10.11 -5.35
CA ALA A 143 -2.97 -9.88 -6.42
C ALA A 143 -2.52 -8.67 -7.24
N PRO A 144 -2.32 -8.81 -8.57
CA PRO A 144 -2.00 -7.67 -9.42
C PRO A 144 -3.08 -6.60 -9.34
N LEU A 145 -2.69 -5.35 -9.07
CA LEU A 145 -3.58 -4.19 -9.06
C LEU A 145 -3.41 -3.40 -10.35
N THR A 146 -4.50 -3.13 -11.05
CA THR A 146 -4.57 -2.20 -12.18
C THR A 146 -5.47 -1.02 -11.83
N ARG A 147 -4.92 0.19 -11.88
CA ARG A 147 -5.68 1.43 -11.75
C ARG A 147 -5.72 2.17 -13.08
N THR A 148 -6.90 2.66 -13.48
CA THR A 148 -7.07 3.44 -14.72
C THR A 148 -7.79 4.75 -14.46
N GLY A 149 -7.56 5.76 -15.30
CA GLY A 149 -8.26 7.05 -15.21
C GLY A 149 -7.94 7.89 -13.96
N GLY A 150 -6.84 7.60 -13.26
CA GLY A 150 -6.34 8.44 -12.18
C GLY A 150 -5.65 9.70 -12.70
N THR A 151 -5.73 10.78 -11.92
CA THR A 151 -5.10 12.08 -12.20
C THR A 151 -4.09 12.51 -11.13
N GLY A 152 -3.95 11.74 -10.04
CA GLY A 152 -2.96 12.01 -8.98
C GLY A 152 -3.54 12.45 -7.64
N ALA A 153 -4.85 12.33 -7.43
CA ALA A 153 -5.55 12.94 -6.28
C ALA A 153 -5.80 11.97 -5.09
N GLY A 154 -5.26 10.75 -5.12
CA GLY A 154 -5.38 9.78 -4.02
C GLY A 154 -4.56 10.17 -2.78
N LEU A 155 -4.98 9.65 -1.62
CA LEU A 155 -4.25 9.79 -0.36
C LEU A 155 -4.34 8.50 0.47
N LEU A 156 -3.18 7.95 0.82
CA LEU A 156 -2.99 6.90 1.81
C LEU A 156 -2.01 7.39 2.87
N THR A 157 -2.42 7.37 4.13
CA THR A 157 -1.57 7.72 5.27
C THR A 157 -1.52 6.58 6.30
N VAL A 158 -0.32 6.25 6.76
CA VAL A 158 -0.08 5.26 7.82
C VAL A 158 0.68 5.93 8.94
N GLY A 159 0.05 6.00 10.12
CA GLY A 159 0.53 6.77 11.27
C GLY A 159 1.65 6.10 12.06
N VAL A 160 2.19 6.87 13.02
CA VAL A 160 3.25 6.48 13.96
C VAL A 160 2.93 5.14 14.62
N GLY A 161 3.85 4.18 14.55
CA GLY A 161 3.73 2.88 15.21
C GLY A 161 2.55 2.01 14.74
N ALA A 162 1.86 2.37 13.65
CA ALA A 162 0.82 1.54 13.09
C ALA A 162 1.41 0.21 12.57
N THR A 163 0.64 -0.87 12.64
CA THR A 163 1.06 -2.21 12.21
C THR A 163 0.21 -2.71 11.06
N LEU A 164 0.85 -3.03 9.94
CA LEU A 164 0.25 -3.65 8.76
C LEU A 164 0.90 -5.03 8.55
N ALA A 165 0.28 -6.06 9.09
CA ALA A 165 0.74 -7.44 9.03
C ALA A 165 0.04 -8.19 7.90
N GLY A 166 0.58 -8.05 6.68
CA GLY A 166 0.07 -8.64 5.45
C GLY A 166 0.10 -10.17 5.38
N GLY A 167 0.84 -10.86 6.24
CA GLY A 167 0.98 -12.32 6.17
C GLY A 167 1.67 -12.74 4.87
N GLN A 168 0.90 -13.14 3.86
CA GLN A 168 1.41 -13.48 2.53
C GLN A 168 1.60 -12.25 1.65
N ALA A 169 0.66 -11.31 1.64
CA ALA A 169 0.67 -10.15 0.77
C ALA A 169 0.22 -8.85 1.48
N LEU A 170 0.97 -7.78 1.25
CA LEU A 170 0.64 -6.41 1.65
C LEU A 170 0.69 -5.50 0.43
N THR A 171 -0.40 -4.80 0.13
CA THR A 171 -0.46 -3.80 -0.95
C THR A 171 -0.85 -2.46 -0.38
N LEU A 172 -0.03 -1.43 -0.60
CA LEU A 172 -0.36 -0.03 -0.35
C LEU A 172 -0.41 0.67 -1.70
N ASP A 173 -1.58 1.10 -2.15
CA ASP A 173 -1.74 1.87 -3.39
C ASP A 173 -2.39 3.21 -3.10
N SER A 174 -1.78 4.26 -3.62
CA SER A 174 -2.38 5.58 -3.70
C SER A 174 -2.15 6.12 -5.10
N SER A 175 -3.21 6.55 -5.78
CA SER A 175 -3.05 7.24 -7.06
C SER A 175 -2.32 8.58 -6.91
N GLY A 176 -2.27 9.13 -5.70
CA GLY A 176 -1.56 10.36 -5.36
C GLY A 176 -0.54 10.12 -4.24
N ASN A 177 -0.72 10.79 -3.11
CA ASN A 177 0.23 10.72 -2.00
C ASN A 177 0.10 9.41 -1.22
N LEU A 178 1.21 8.69 -1.07
CA LEU A 178 1.38 7.62 -0.09
C LEU A 178 2.36 8.13 0.97
N LYS A 179 1.90 8.22 2.22
CA LYS A 179 2.73 8.65 3.36
C LYS A 179 2.70 7.58 4.43
N VAL A 180 3.86 7.08 4.81
CA VAL A 180 4.00 6.09 5.87
C VAL A 180 4.99 6.66 6.88
N ASP A 181 4.58 6.68 8.14
CA ASP A 181 5.48 7.06 9.22
C ASP A 181 6.64 6.05 9.32
N PRO A 182 7.91 6.50 9.50
CA PRO A 182 9.05 5.59 9.60
C PRO A 182 8.98 4.56 10.73
N SER A 183 8.19 4.84 11.78
CA SER A 183 7.98 3.91 12.89
C SER A 183 6.86 2.89 12.66
N ALA A 184 6.09 3.01 11.56
CA ALA A 184 5.10 2.02 11.18
C ALA A 184 5.78 0.69 10.83
N VAL A 185 5.09 -0.41 11.13
CA VAL A 185 5.57 -1.77 10.88
C VAL A 185 4.81 -2.36 9.70
N LEU A 186 5.52 -2.59 8.60
CA LEU A 186 5.04 -3.23 7.37
C LEU A 186 5.66 -4.62 7.27
N SER A 187 4.85 -5.66 7.18
CA SER A 187 5.36 -7.03 7.05
C SER A 187 4.48 -7.90 6.17
N ALA A 188 5.09 -8.63 5.24
CA ALA A 188 4.49 -9.69 4.45
C ALA A 188 5.59 -10.46 3.71
N LYS A 189 5.27 -11.61 3.12
CA LYS A 189 6.19 -12.27 2.16
C LYS A 189 6.33 -11.47 0.87
N ALA A 190 5.25 -10.89 0.37
CA ALA A 190 5.24 -10.00 -0.78
C ALA A 190 4.68 -8.63 -0.38
N ILE A 191 5.42 -7.55 -0.65
CA ILE A 191 5.01 -6.18 -0.38
C ILE A 191 4.98 -5.40 -1.68
N THR A 192 3.86 -4.74 -1.97
CA THR A 192 3.72 -3.79 -3.09
C THR A 192 3.35 -2.42 -2.55
N ALA A 193 4.06 -1.39 -2.99
CA ALA A 193 3.74 0.00 -2.67
C ALA A 193 3.72 0.87 -3.93
N ASP A 194 2.56 1.50 -4.18
CA ASP A 194 2.30 2.35 -5.32
C ASP A 194 1.99 3.78 -4.86
N GLY A 195 2.65 4.77 -5.45
CA GLY A 195 2.47 6.17 -5.09
C GLY A 195 2.95 7.16 -6.14
N SER A 196 2.63 8.44 -5.96
CA SER A 196 3.05 9.52 -6.87
C SER A 196 4.57 9.67 -6.98
N ALA A 197 5.29 9.38 -5.89
CA ALA A 197 6.74 9.36 -5.79
C ALA A 197 7.15 8.34 -4.73
N ILE A 198 8.36 7.80 -4.86
CA ILE A 198 8.99 6.95 -3.84
C ILE A 198 10.41 7.49 -3.65
N THR A 199 10.84 7.66 -2.40
CA THR A 199 12.15 8.24 -2.10
C THR A 199 12.92 7.34 -1.15
N PHE A 200 14.08 6.87 -1.56
CA PHE A 200 15.06 6.24 -0.67
C PHE A 200 15.95 7.32 -0.05
N THR A 201 16.25 7.17 1.24
CA THR A 201 17.17 8.09 1.91
C THR A 201 17.93 7.43 3.06
N ASN A 202 19.09 8.02 3.39
CA ASN A 202 19.81 7.73 4.64
C ASN A 202 19.44 8.70 5.78
N ALA A 203 18.62 9.72 5.51
CA ALA A 203 18.09 10.60 6.52
C ALA A 203 17.04 9.89 7.38
N GLY A 204 16.82 10.37 8.60
CA GLY A 204 15.76 9.90 9.49
C GLY A 204 14.95 11.06 10.09
N GLY A 205 13.85 10.74 10.75
CA GLY A 205 13.01 11.73 11.45
C GLY A 205 12.46 12.82 10.52
N ALA A 206 12.48 14.07 10.98
CA ALA A 206 11.88 15.20 10.26
C ALA A 206 12.52 15.49 8.89
N ALA A 207 13.80 15.17 8.71
CA ALA A 207 14.48 15.33 7.42
C ALA A 207 13.90 14.37 6.37
N ALA A 208 13.69 13.11 6.74
CA ALA A 208 13.04 12.11 5.90
C ALA A 208 11.56 12.45 5.66
N ALA A 209 10.83 12.88 6.68
CA ALA A 209 9.39 13.19 6.59
C ALA A 209 9.03 14.33 5.60
N ASN A 210 9.99 15.19 5.27
CA ASN A 210 9.80 16.29 4.32
C ASN A 210 10.15 15.92 2.87
N LEU A 211 10.65 14.70 2.62
CA LEU A 211 10.95 14.23 1.28
C LEU A 211 9.67 13.86 0.50
N PRO A 212 9.70 13.89 -0.84
CA PRO A 212 8.53 13.59 -1.65
C PRO A 212 8.09 12.12 -1.56
N GLY A 213 6.77 11.92 -1.52
CA GLY A 213 6.15 10.60 -1.71
C GLY A 213 6.33 9.62 -0.55
N PHE A 214 6.37 8.33 -0.87
CA PHE A 214 6.63 7.28 0.10
C PHE A 214 8.14 7.22 0.40
N VAL A 215 8.51 7.63 1.60
CA VAL A 215 9.91 7.73 2.03
C VAL A 215 10.34 6.43 2.71
N ILE A 216 11.40 5.83 2.18
CA ILE A 216 12.01 4.60 2.66
C ILE A 216 13.37 4.97 3.27
N ASP A 217 13.37 5.10 4.60
CA ASP A 217 14.55 5.38 5.40
C ASP A 217 15.25 4.07 5.84
N PRO A 218 16.33 4.11 6.63
CA PRO A 218 17.00 2.90 7.10
C PRO A 218 16.10 1.93 7.88
N ALA A 219 15.09 2.43 8.60
CA ALA A 219 14.14 1.57 9.32
C ALA A 219 13.18 0.87 8.35
N GLY A 220 12.67 1.59 7.35
CA GLY A 220 11.86 1.00 6.27
C GLY A 220 12.63 -0.05 5.46
N LEU A 221 13.89 0.22 5.13
CA LEU A 221 14.77 -0.73 4.44
C LEU A 221 14.93 -2.05 5.22
N ALA A 222 15.11 -1.96 6.54
CA ALA A 222 15.24 -3.15 7.40
C ALA A 222 13.97 -4.02 7.37
N GLN A 223 12.78 -3.42 7.21
CA GLN A 223 11.54 -4.17 7.09
C GLN A 223 11.46 -4.92 5.76
N PHE A 224 11.83 -4.26 4.65
CA PHE A 224 11.84 -4.84 3.31
C PHE A 224 12.89 -5.94 3.11
N ALA A 225 13.97 -5.93 3.88
CA ALA A 225 14.95 -7.01 3.88
C ALA A 225 14.37 -8.37 4.31
N ASN A 226 13.26 -8.37 5.07
CA ASN A 226 12.59 -9.59 5.53
C ASN A 226 11.52 -10.11 4.55
N ALA A 227 11.14 -9.31 3.55
CA ALA A 227 10.20 -9.75 2.51
C ALA A 227 10.90 -10.64 1.48
N GLN A 228 10.16 -11.54 0.85
CA GLN A 228 10.67 -12.34 -0.27
C GLN A 228 10.59 -11.56 -1.58
N GLN A 229 9.55 -10.75 -1.74
CA GLN A 229 9.31 -9.91 -2.91
C GLN A 229 8.91 -8.50 -2.47
N VAL A 230 9.54 -7.50 -3.07
CA VAL A 230 9.20 -6.09 -2.88
C VAL A 230 8.99 -5.45 -4.25
N THR A 231 7.84 -4.83 -4.47
CA THR A 231 7.54 -4.10 -5.71
C THR A 231 7.21 -2.67 -5.35
N LEU A 232 7.99 -1.72 -5.84
CA LEU A 232 7.85 -0.29 -5.56
C LEU A 232 7.57 0.43 -6.86
N ARG A 233 6.35 0.96 -7.02
CA ARG A 233 5.91 1.56 -8.29
C ARG A 233 5.54 3.02 -8.09
N SER A 234 6.27 3.88 -8.78
CA SER A 234 5.96 5.30 -8.83
C SER A 234 5.19 5.64 -10.10
N TYR A 235 4.11 6.42 -9.96
CA TYR A 235 3.46 7.11 -11.10
C TYR A 235 4.31 8.27 -11.66
N GLY A 236 5.45 8.59 -11.03
CA GLY A 236 6.40 9.61 -11.47
C GLY A 236 7.84 9.10 -11.36
N ALA A 237 8.49 9.41 -10.24
CA ALA A 237 9.91 9.15 -10.02
C ALA A 237 10.19 8.30 -8.78
N ILE A 238 11.25 7.48 -8.86
CA ILE A 238 11.95 6.94 -7.70
C ILE A 238 13.20 7.80 -7.46
N GLY A 239 13.28 8.45 -6.30
CA GLY A 239 14.40 9.31 -5.92
C GLY A 239 15.33 8.67 -4.90
N PHE A 240 16.61 9.00 -4.98
CA PHE A 240 17.64 8.65 -3.99
C PHE A 240 18.24 9.94 -3.42
N VAL A 241 18.08 10.16 -2.12
CA VAL A 241 18.52 11.37 -1.42
C VAL A 241 19.55 11.01 -0.36
N GLY A 242 20.78 11.50 -0.54
CA GLY A 242 21.96 11.15 0.24
C GLY A 242 22.62 9.85 -0.21
N ASP A 243 23.53 9.34 0.62
CA ASP A 243 24.21 8.07 0.39
C ASP A 243 23.32 6.91 0.84
N VAL A 244 22.67 6.25 -0.12
CA VAL A 244 21.73 5.15 0.13
C VAL A 244 22.45 3.81 0.02
N ASN A 245 22.36 2.99 1.07
CA ASN A 245 22.77 1.58 1.02
C ASN A 245 21.59 0.69 1.39
N ALA A 246 20.90 0.19 0.36
CA ALA A 246 19.70 -0.61 0.50
C ALA A 246 20.01 -2.10 0.32
N THR A 247 19.76 -2.89 1.35
CA THR A 247 19.69 -4.35 1.24
C THR A 247 18.23 -4.75 1.27
N LEU A 248 17.76 -5.28 0.16
CA LEU A 248 16.39 -5.74 -0.02
C LEU A 248 16.38 -7.27 0.10
N GLY A 249 15.18 -7.83 0.18
CA GLY A 249 14.97 -9.26 0.30
C GLY A 249 15.42 -10.08 -0.92
N ASN A 250 14.67 -11.12 -1.26
CA ASN A 250 15.07 -12.02 -2.36
C ASN A 250 14.90 -11.39 -3.76
N SER A 251 13.84 -10.63 -3.97
CA SER A 251 13.53 -9.97 -5.25
C SER A 251 13.00 -8.57 -5.02
N VAL A 252 13.51 -7.59 -5.76
CA VAL A 252 12.93 -6.26 -5.83
C VAL A 252 12.63 -5.85 -7.27
N ASP A 253 11.48 -5.23 -7.47
CA ASP A 253 11.14 -4.48 -8.67
C ASP A 253 10.95 -3.00 -8.33
N LEU A 254 11.75 -2.16 -8.98
CA LEU A 254 11.67 -0.71 -8.91
C LEU A 254 11.08 -0.20 -10.23
N SER A 255 9.83 0.24 -10.20
CA SER A 255 9.10 0.74 -11.37
C SER A 255 8.94 2.26 -11.30
N ALA A 256 9.46 3.01 -12.26
CA ALA A 256 9.23 4.46 -12.37
C ALA A 256 9.44 4.99 -13.78
N GLY A 257 8.96 6.20 -14.05
CA GLY A 257 9.29 6.93 -15.28
C GLY A 257 10.71 7.48 -15.26
N THR A 258 11.26 7.74 -14.07
CA THR A 258 12.64 8.20 -13.91
C THR A 258 13.21 7.82 -12.55
N PHE A 259 14.54 7.65 -12.52
CA PHE A 259 15.32 7.46 -11.30
C PHE A 259 16.18 8.70 -11.07
N THR A 260 16.02 9.37 -9.93
CA THR A 260 16.71 10.64 -9.63
C THR A 260 17.67 10.48 -8.46
N SER A 261 18.73 11.29 -8.44
CA SER A 261 19.68 11.36 -7.33
C SER A 261 20.06 12.81 -7.07
N ASP A 262 20.34 13.14 -5.81
CA ASP A 262 20.91 14.43 -5.39
C ASP A 262 22.44 14.52 -5.53
N GLY A 263 23.07 13.50 -6.12
CA GLY A 263 24.51 13.38 -6.27
C GLY A 263 25.19 12.46 -5.25
N GLY A 264 24.42 11.82 -4.36
CA GLY A 264 24.92 10.80 -3.43
C GLY A 264 25.36 9.48 -4.09
N HIS A 265 25.84 8.56 -3.25
CA HIS A 265 26.26 7.22 -3.63
C HIS A 265 25.15 6.22 -3.29
N VAL A 266 24.61 5.57 -4.30
CA VAL A 266 23.54 4.57 -4.15
C VAL A 266 24.12 3.18 -4.33
N THR A 267 23.91 2.31 -3.35
CA THR A 267 24.18 0.87 -3.44
C THR A 267 22.89 0.10 -3.21
N LEU A 268 22.51 -0.73 -4.17
CA LEU A 268 21.36 -1.63 -4.07
C LEU A 268 21.84 -3.08 -4.04
N ASN A 269 21.37 -3.86 -3.07
CA ASN A 269 21.74 -5.25 -2.86
C ASN A 269 20.48 -6.13 -2.79
N ALA A 270 20.36 -7.09 -3.70
CA ALA A 270 19.36 -8.16 -3.66
C ALA A 270 19.78 -9.28 -4.63
N PRO A 271 19.36 -10.55 -4.46
CA PRO A 271 19.60 -11.58 -5.45
C PRO A 271 19.09 -11.20 -6.86
N LEU A 272 17.88 -10.64 -6.96
CA LEU A 272 17.29 -10.12 -8.21
C LEU A 272 16.86 -8.67 -8.02
N ILE A 273 17.27 -7.80 -8.95
CA ILE A 273 16.85 -6.40 -9.02
C ILE A 273 16.29 -6.10 -10.42
N ALA A 274 15.02 -5.73 -10.51
CA ALA A 274 14.40 -5.26 -11.74
C ALA A 274 14.23 -3.74 -11.73
N PHE A 275 14.47 -3.13 -12.89
CA PHE A 275 14.14 -1.74 -13.20
C PHE A 275 13.09 -1.72 -14.30
N THR A 276 11.94 -1.15 -14.00
CA THR A 276 10.77 -1.19 -14.89
C THR A 276 10.05 0.17 -14.93
N ASN A 277 8.99 0.24 -15.73
CA ASN A 277 8.04 1.33 -15.81
C ASN A 277 6.65 0.74 -16.10
N GLU A 278 6.20 -0.18 -15.24
CA GLU A 278 4.96 -0.93 -15.40
C GLU A 278 3.72 -0.02 -15.46
N MET A 279 3.79 1.12 -14.78
CA MET A 279 2.70 2.09 -14.70
C MET A 279 2.67 3.06 -15.89
N GLY A 280 3.62 2.96 -16.83
CA GLY A 280 3.72 3.86 -17.98
C GLY A 280 3.93 5.32 -17.58
N ALA A 281 4.64 5.56 -16.47
CA ALA A 281 4.96 6.89 -15.99
C ALA A 281 5.83 7.64 -17.01
N THR A 282 5.60 8.95 -17.14
CA THR A 282 6.29 9.80 -18.12
C THR A 282 7.80 9.83 -17.84
N PRO A 283 8.65 9.51 -18.84
CA PRO A 283 10.08 9.63 -18.69
C PRO A 283 10.53 11.05 -18.36
N GLY A 284 11.42 11.17 -17.38
CA GLY A 284 12.03 12.45 -17.02
C GLY A 284 13.14 12.86 -17.99
N THR A 285 13.56 14.13 -17.95
CA THR A 285 14.72 14.60 -18.72
C THR A 285 16.01 14.18 -18.04
N ALA A 286 16.87 13.44 -18.76
CA ALA A 286 18.19 13.09 -18.28
C ALA A 286 19.04 14.34 -18.00
N THR A 287 19.60 14.41 -16.79
CA THR A 287 20.48 15.50 -16.34
C THR A 287 21.80 14.91 -15.89
N ALA A 288 22.92 15.47 -16.34
CA ALA A 288 24.23 15.02 -15.90
C ALA A 288 24.43 15.32 -14.40
N GLY A 289 25.03 14.38 -13.67
CA GLY A 289 25.30 14.51 -12.25
C GLY A 289 26.56 13.75 -11.84
N ASN A 290 26.98 13.92 -10.58
CA ASN A 290 28.16 13.28 -10.00
C ASN A 290 27.83 12.05 -9.13
N GLY A 291 26.55 11.69 -9.02
CA GLY A 291 26.11 10.54 -8.23
C GLY A 291 26.58 9.23 -8.81
N THR A 292 26.60 8.19 -7.98
CA THR A 292 26.98 6.84 -8.41
C THR A 292 25.89 5.85 -8.06
N LEU A 293 25.71 4.84 -8.91
CA LEU A 293 24.81 3.72 -8.68
C LEU A 293 25.61 2.42 -8.77
N THR A 294 25.64 1.68 -7.67
CA THR A 294 26.24 0.35 -7.57
C THR A 294 25.14 -0.68 -7.35
N ILE A 295 25.07 -1.70 -8.21
CA ILE A 295 24.08 -2.77 -8.14
C ILE A 295 24.81 -4.07 -7.83
N ASN A 296 24.50 -4.65 -6.67
CA ASN A 296 25.02 -5.94 -6.22
C ASN A 296 23.90 -6.98 -6.31
N ALA A 297 23.76 -7.60 -7.48
CA ALA A 297 22.77 -8.64 -7.73
C ALA A 297 23.33 -9.83 -8.49
N LYS A 298 22.65 -10.97 -8.37
CA LYS A 298 22.91 -12.13 -9.23
C LYS A 298 22.26 -11.96 -10.60
N GLU A 299 21.13 -11.27 -10.63
CA GLU A 299 20.34 -11.00 -11.83
C GLU A 299 19.84 -9.55 -11.80
N ILE A 300 19.95 -8.88 -12.95
CA ILE A 300 19.46 -7.50 -13.15
C ILE A 300 18.57 -7.53 -14.38
N ASP A 301 17.30 -7.17 -14.18
CA ASP A 301 16.30 -7.15 -15.23
C ASP A 301 15.93 -5.71 -15.62
N PHE A 302 15.73 -5.50 -16.91
CA PHE A 302 15.16 -4.28 -17.46
C PHE A 302 13.83 -4.63 -18.12
N GLY A 303 12.73 -4.14 -17.55
CA GLY A 303 11.38 -4.39 -18.05
C GLY A 303 10.88 -3.31 -19.02
N ALA A 304 9.56 -3.20 -19.13
CA ALA A 304 8.93 -2.15 -19.92
C ALA A 304 9.41 -0.77 -19.48
N GLY A 305 9.86 0.08 -20.41
CA GLY A 305 10.45 1.40 -20.15
C GLY A 305 11.27 1.88 -21.34
N THR A 306 11.60 3.18 -21.40
CA THR A 306 12.44 3.80 -22.45
C THR A 306 13.50 4.69 -21.83
#